data_AF-A0A3C0JGB7-F1
#
_entry.id   AF-A0A3C0JGB7-F1
#
_cell.length_a   1.000
_cell.length_b   1.000
_cell.length_c   1.000
_cell.angle_alpha   90.00
_cell.angle_beta   90.00
_cell.angle_gamma   90.00
#
_symmetry.space_group_name_H-M   'P 1'
#
loop_
_entity.id
_entity.type
_entity.pdbx_description
1 polymer ?
#
loop_
_entity_poly.entity_id
_entity_poly.type
_entity_poly.pdbx_seq_one_letter_code
_entity_poly.pdbx_strand_id
1 'polypeptide(L)'
;LLFIDNIYRYTLAGTEVSALLGRMPSAVGYQPNLAEEMGVFQERITSTREGSITSIQAVYVPADDLTDPSPATTFAHLDATVVLSRQIAELGIY
;
A
#
# COMPACT_ATOMS: atom_id res chain seq x y z
N LEU A 1 10.24 -12.82 9.13
CA LEU A 1 10.42 -11.78 8.08
C LEU A 1 9.41 -12.06 6.96
N LEU A 2 8.69 -11.03 6.51
CA LEU A 2 7.71 -11.07 5.42
C LEU A 2 8.10 -10.03 4.37
N PHE A 3 8.05 -10.39 3.09
CA PHE A 3 8.33 -9.48 1.98
C PHE A 3 7.10 -9.39 1.09
N ILE A 4 6.61 -8.17 0.87
CA ILE A 4 5.44 -7.89 0.02
C ILE A 4 5.90 -6.99 -1.12
N ASP A 5 5.93 -7.53 -2.33
CA ASP A 5 6.28 -6.78 -3.55
C ASP A 5 5.21 -7.05 -4.63
N ASN A 6 4.25 -6.15 -4.88
CA ASN A 6 4.08 -4.77 -4.40
C ASN A 6 2.70 -4.60 -3.78
N ILE A 7 2.59 -3.92 -2.63
CA ILE A 7 1.31 -3.76 -1.92
C ILE A 7 0.29 -2.93 -2.74
N TYR A 8 0.74 -2.02 -3.60
CA TYR A 8 -0.14 -1.30 -4.52
C TYR A 8 -0.92 -2.25 -5.45
N ARG A 9 -0.35 -3.40 -5.83
CA ARG A 9 -1.04 -4.37 -6.68
C ARG A 9 -2.22 -5.04 -5.97
N TYR A 10 -2.17 -5.15 -4.65
CA TYR A 10 -3.30 -5.62 -3.85
C TYR A 10 -4.47 -4.63 -3.97
N THR A 11 -4.20 -3.32 -3.81
CA THR A 11 -5.19 -2.26 -4.01
C THR A 11 -5.75 -2.27 -5.43
N LEU A 12 -4.90 -2.34 -6.45
CA LEU A 12 -5.32 -2.32 -7.86
C LEU A 12 -6.26 -3.50 -8.20
N ALA A 13 -5.91 -4.71 -7.77
CA ALA A 13 -6.76 -5.88 -7.95
C ALA A 13 -8.11 -5.71 -7.22
N GLY A 14 -8.10 -5.11 -6.03
CA GLY A 14 -9.32 -4.75 -5.30
C GLY A 14 -10.22 -3.80 -6.09
N THR A 15 -9.64 -2.75 -6.69
CA THR A 15 -10.36 -1.82 -7.57
C THR A 15 -11.00 -2.53 -8.77
N GLU A 16 -10.24 -3.38 -9.48
CA GLU A 16 -10.75 -4.12 -10.64
C GLU A 16 -11.92 -5.02 -10.28
N VAL A 17 -11.81 -5.78 -9.18
CA VAL A 17 -12.88 -6.66 -8.69
C VAL A 17 -14.08 -5.85 -8.21
N SER A 18 -13.86 -4.74 -7.50
CA SER A 18 -14.92 -3.83 -7.04
C SER A 18 -15.74 -3.27 -8.21
N ALA A 19 -15.08 -2.91 -9.31
CA ALA A 19 -15.73 -2.45 -10.53
C ALA A 19 -16.58 -3.56 -11.18
N LEU A 20 -16.05 -4.79 -11.25
CA LEU A 20 -16.80 -5.95 -11.76
C LEU A 20 -18.03 -6.32 -10.91
N LEU A 21 -17.96 -6.07 -9.59
CA LEU A 21 -19.08 -6.26 -8.66
C LEU A 21 -20.11 -5.13 -8.71
N GLY A 22 -19.92 -4.11 -9.56
CA GLY A 22 -20.85 -2.99 -9.72
C GLY A 22 -20.88 -2.05 -8.51
N ARG A 23 -19.84 -2.03 -7.68
CA ARG A 23 -19.74 -1.09 -6.56
C ARG A 23 -19.45 0.31 -7.10
N MET A 24 -20.04 1.32 -6.48
CA MET A 24 -19.74 2.71 -6.84
C MET A 24 -18.27 3.04 -6.51
N PRO A 25 -17.50 3.58 -7.46
CA PRO A 25 -16.11 3.96 -7.22
C PRO A 25 -16.04 5.17 -6.27
N SER A 26 -14.95 5.23 -5.52
CA SER A 26 -14.61 6.32 -4.60
C SER A 26 -13.61 7.28 -5.24
N ALA A 27 -12.92 8.08 -4.41
CA ALA A 27 -11.88 9.02 -4.82
C ALA A 27 -10.88 8.36 -5.79
N VAL A 28 -10.57 9.07 -6.89
CA VAL A 28 -9.58 8.63 -7.91
C VAL A 28 -9.93 7.28 -8.58
N GLY A 29 -11.14 6.74 -8.36
CA GLY A 29 -11.59 5.49 -8.96
C GLY A 29 -11.34 4.23 -8.14
N TYR A 30 -10.83 4.35 -6.91
CA TYR A 30 -10.61 3.20 -6.01
C TYR A 30 -11.91 2.61 -5.46
N GLN A 31 -11.82 1.40 -4.91
CA GLN A 31 -12.93 0.76 -4.22
C GLN A 31 -13.37 1.57 -2.98
N PRO A 32 -14.68 1.65 -2.67
CA PRO A 32 -15.18 2.44 -1.53
C PRO A 32 -14.74 1.90 -0.16
N ASN A 33 -14.39 0.62 -0.09
CA ASN A 33 -13.92 -0.08 1.11
C ASN A 33 -12.39 -0.20 1.19
N LEU A 34 -11.64 0.61 0.44
CA LEU A 34 -10.16 0.54 0.38
C LEU A 34 -9.51 0.59 1.76
N ALA A 35 -9.90 1.58 2.59
CA ALA A 35 -9.32 1.76 3.92
C ALA A 35 -9.60 0.56 4.85
N GLU A 36 -10.80 -0.03 4.74
CA GLU A 36 -11.16 -1.20 5.54
C GLU A 36 -10.39 -2.45 5.10
N GLU A 37 -10.30 -2.73 3.80
CA GLU A 37 -9.54 -3.87 3.27
C GLU A 37 -8.04 -3.75 3.60
N MET A 38 -7.49 -2.54 3.43
CA MET A 38 -6.09 -2.28 3.78
C MET A 38 -5.85 -2.47 5.28
N GLY A 39 -6.72 -1.94 6.14
CA GLY A 39 -6.61 -2.10 7.58
C GLY A 39 -6.65 -3.57 8.01
N VAL A 40 -7.65 -4.34 7.53
CA VAL A 40 -7.75 -5.77 7.86
C VAL A 40 -6.51 -6.56 7.40
N PHE A 41 -5.91 -6.18 6.28
CA PHE A 41 -4.69 -6.81 5.80
C PHE A 41 -3.47 -6.43 6.66
N GLN A 42 -3.24 -5.13 6.88
CA GLN A 42 -2.06 -4.63 7.57
C GLN A 42 -2.06 -4.99 9.07
N GLU A 43 -3.20 -4.96 9.74
CA GLU A 43 -3.29 -5.28 11.19
C GLU A 43 -2.97 -6.75 11.50
N ARG A 44 -3.00 -7.64 10.50
CA ARG A 44 -2.52 -9.02 10.65
C ARG A 44 -1.00 -9.12 10.68
N ILE A 45 -0.31 -8.11 10.18
CA ILE A 45 1.14 -8.04 10.09
C ILE A 45 1.63 -7.26 11.31
N THR A 46 1.68 -7.95 12.45
CA THR A 46 2.11 -7.32 13.71
C THR A 46 2.90 -8.29 14.58
N SER A 47 3.44 -7.77 15.68
CA SER A 47 4.08 -8.58 16.70
C SER A 47 3.07 -8.97 17.78
N THR A 48 3.02 -10.27 18.09
CA THR A 48 2.16 -10.83 19.14
C THR A 48 3.01 -11.32 20.31
N ARG A 49 2.37 -11.83 21.36
CA ARG A 49 3.07 -12.44 22.50
C ARG A 49 3.80 -13.73 22.14
N GLU A 50 3.38 -14.42 21.08
CA GLU A 50 3.91 -15.72 20.67
C GLU A 50 5.00 -15.61 19.60
N GLY A 51 5.10 -14.47 18.93
CA GLY A 51 6.08 -14.24 17.87
C GLY A 51 5.89 -12.92 17.16
N SER A 52 6.82 -12.59 16.27
CA SER A 52 6.83 -11.33 15.52
C SER A 52 6.90 -11.54 14.02
N ILE A 53 6.16 -10.70 13.29
CA ILE A 53 6.28 -10.56 11.83
C ILE A 53 6.85 -9.18 11.56
N THR A 54 8.11 -9.13 11.12
CA THR A 54 8.67 -7.92 10.51
C THR A 54 8.42 -7.98 9.01
N SER A 55 7.65 -7.02 8.48
CA SER A 55 7.37 -6.92 7.04
C SER A 55 8.15 -5.81 6.35
N ILE A 56 8.66 -6.09 5.16
CA ILE A 56 9.17 -5.10 4.21
C ILE A 56 8.23 -5.08 3.02
N GLN A 57 7.62 -3.92 2.74
CA GLN A 57 6.59 -3.78 1.74
C GLN A 57 7.01 -2.74 0.69
N ALA A 58 7.09 -3.15 -0.57
CA ALA A 58 7.28 -2.23 -1.67
C ALA A 58 5.95 -1.53 -1.97
N VAL A 59 5.93 -0.21 -1.88
CA VAL A 59 4.78 0.65 -2.20
C VAL A 59 5.08 1.38 -3.51
N TYR A 60 4.34 1.06 -4.57
CA TYR A 60 4.38 1.85 -5.79
C TYR A 60 3.55 3.12 -5.63
N VAL A 61 4.16 4.27 -5.92
CA VAL A 61 3.49 5.57 -5.89
C VAL A 61 3.07 5.93 -7.32
N PRO A 62 1.75 5.92 -7.64
CA PRO A 62 1.30 6.27 -8.98
C PRO A 62 1.62 7.75 -9.27
N ALA A 63 2.22 7.99 -10.44
CA ALA A 63 2.56 9.34 -10.92
C ALA A 63 3.41 10.21 -9.96
N ASP A 64 4.19 9.58 -9.08
CA ASP A 64 4.97 10.26 -8.03
C ASP A 64 4.11 11.10 -7.05
N ASP A 65 2.80 10.82 -6.96
CA ASP A 65 1.84 11.51 -6.08
C ASP A 65 1.61 10.75 -4.76
N LEU A 66 2.18 11.26 -3.66
CA LEU A 66 2.00 10.71 -2.31
C LEU A 66 0.62 11.00 -1.71
N THR A 67 -0.18 11.87 -2.32
CA THR A 67 -1.54 12.20 -1.88
C THR A 67 -2.60 11.26 -2.44
N ASP A 68 -2.20 10.35 -3.34
CA ASP A 68 -3.09 9.31 -3.85
C ASP A 68 -3.65 8.45 -2.69
N PRO A 69 -4.94 8.09 -2.70
CA PRO A 69 -5.56 7.30 -1.65
C PRO A 69 -4.86 5.96 -1.33
N SER A 70 -4.25 5.29 -2.31
CA SER A 70 -3.58 4.00 -2.09
C SER A 70 -2.32 4.12 -1.21
N PRO A 71 -1.30 4.93 -1.56
CA PRO A 71 -0.16 5.13 -0.68
C PRO A 71 -0.55 5.85 0.61
N ALA A 72 -1.47 6.82 0.58
CA ALA A 72 -1.89 7.55 1.78
C ALA A 72 -2.51 6.62 2.84
N THR A 73 -3.36 5.67 2.45
CA THR A 73 -3.92 4.67 3.37
C THR A 73 -2.87 3.68 3.85
N THR A 74 -1.96 3.25 2.97
CA THR A 74 -0.88 2.32 3.35
C THR A 74 0.07 2.95 4.37
N PHE A 75 0.47 4.21 4.19
CA PHE A 75 1.39 4.90 5.08
C PHE A 75 0.87 5.06 6.50
N ALA A 76 -0.45 5.13 6.69
CA ALA A 76 -1.06 5.19 8.01
C ALA A 76 -0.79 3.93 8.87
N HIS A 77 -0.45 2.80 8.24
CA HIS A 77 -0.19 1.52 8.92
C HIS A 77 1.30 1.14 9.00
N LEU A 78 2.21 1.92 8.41
CA LEU A 78 3.64 1.59 8.40
C LEU A 78 4.38 2.22 9.58
N ASP A 79 5.10 1.39 10.35
CA ASP A 79 5.93 1.84 11.46
C ASP A 79 7.17 2.65 11.01
N ALA A 80 7.67 2.38 9.81
CA ALA A 80 8.81 3.06 9.20
C ALA A 80 8.64 3.15 7.68
N THR A 81 9.10 4.25 7.10
CA THR A 81 9.02 4.50 5.66
C THR A 81 10.41 4.82 5.10
N VAL A 82 10.73 4.21 3.95
CA VAL A 82 11.93 4.53 3.16
C VAL A 82 11.44 4.96 1.79
N VAL A 83 11.57 6.25 1.48
CA VAL A 83 11.13 6.81 0.20
C VAL A 83 12.31 6.84 -0.77
N LEU A 84 12.16 6.12 -1.88
CA LEU A 84 13.15 6.12 -2.96
C LEU A 84 12.82 7.26 -3.92
N SER A 85 13.76 8.19 -4.11
CA SER A 85 13.61 9.33 -5.02
C SER A 85 14.34 9.08 -6.34
N ARG A 86 13.62 9.31 -7.45
CA ARG A 86 14.21 9.26 -8.80
C ARG A 86 15.38 10.23 -8.96
N GLN A 87 15.26 11.42 -8.38
CA GLN A 87 16.29 12.46 -8.44
C GLN A 87 17.61 12.00 -7.79
N ILE A 88 17.54 11.25 -6.69
CA ILE A 88 18.73 10.74 -5.99
C ILE A 88 19.39 9.63 -6.82
N ALA A 89 18.59 8.74 -7.42
CA ALA A 89 19.09 7.69 -8.30
C ALA A 89 19.75 8.26 -9.57
N GLU A 90 19.22 9.35 -10.13
CA GLU A 90 19.81 10.06 -11.29
C GLU A 90 21.19 10.67 -10.97
N LEU A 91 21.49 10.96 -9.70
CA LEU A 91 22.81 11.39 -9.23
C LEU A 91 23.80 10.21 -9.04
N GLY A 92 23.37 8.97 -9.29
CA GLY A 92 24.19 7.77 -9.15
C GLY A 92 24.37 7.27 -7.70
N ILE A 93 23.51 7.70 -6.77
CA ILE A 93 23.55 7.32 -5.36
C ILE A 93 22.62 6.11 -5.15
N TYR A 94 23.17 4.99 -4.64
CA TYR A 94 22.48 3.72 -4.38
C TYR A 94 22.74 3.21 -2.96
#